data_AF-A0A940ZQR0-F1
#
_entry.id   AF-A0A940ZQR0-F1
#
_cell.length_a   1.000
_cell.length_b   1.000
_cell.length_c   1.000
_cell.angle_alpha   90.00
_cell.angle_beta   90.00
_cell.angle_gamma   90.00
#
_symmetry.space_group_name_H-M   'P 1'
#
loop_
_entity.id
_entity.type
_entity.pdbx_description
1 polymer ?
#
loop_
_entity_poly.entity_id
_entity_poly.type
_entity_poly.pdbx_seq_one_letter_code
_entity_poly.pdbx_strand_id
1 'polypeptide(L)'
;MHTRKTLVQSIIHDLGIAHKINNVVIEGTDSPWLEKALIKRKKGSLDVKTFIWTEDAFLYGRIYRIFLYIADVLDTAFLYDPRMAPDEQKEPVIRDRYNQIWSLYVDSRMERLAIESFFDRRLRKNLFIDLESGLGWTDAGNIFDALWSRPSFTYPEIVDLSYHLEDRFLDPQKPQVPCIEHDIALCLHHPSVGKHLDRLNSPKLWEILNDLLSFAAYSCRDGIIIPCHYGIIFVYQNKVFFELIPSDRKTVIVTMLDPRSDRYDTFEITEGSNVADIQKDIKDRYSVLSMHAQN
;
A
#
# COMPACT_ATOMS: atom_id res chain seq x y z
N MET A 1 31.08 -22.62 -2.59
CA MET A 1 29.72 -22.71 -2.02
C MET A 1 29.81 -22.70 -0.50
N HIS A 2 29.44 -21.60 0.15
CA HIS A 2 29.25 -21.60 1.61
C HIS A 2 27.95 -22.36 1.90
N THR A 3 28.00 -23.38 2.77
CA THR A 3 26.76 -24.04 3.21
C THR A 3 25.95 -23.05 4.06
N ARG A 4 24.60 -23.09 4.00
CA ARG A 4 23.71 -22.23 4.81
C ARG A 4 24.09 -22.25 6.30
N LYS A 5 24.54 -23.40 6.79
CA LYS A 5 25.04 -23.59 8.15
C LYS A 5 26.28 -22.75 8.45
N THR A 6 27.26 -22.71 7.55
CA THR A 6 28.45 -21.85 7.70
C THR A 6 28.06 -20.37 7.72
N LEU A 7 27.12 -19.97 6.86
CA LEU A 7 26.66 -18.57 6.81
C LEU A 7 25.98 -18.14 8.11
N VAL A 8 25.07 -18.99 8.62
CA VAL A 8 24.42 -18.79 9.92
C VAL A 8 25.45 -18.65 11.05
N GLN A 9 26.47 -19.51 11.08
CA GLN A 9 27.52 -19.44 12.10
C GLN A 9 28.33 -18.14 12.01
N SER A 10 28.67 -17.68 10.80
CA SER A 10 29.33 -16.39 10.57
C SER A 10 28.48 -15.24 11.11
N ILE A 11 27.21 -15.19 10.73
CA ILE A 11 26.29 -14.11 11.12
C ILE A 11 26.10 -14.06 12.64
N ILE A 12 25.95 -15.22 13.29
CA ILE A 12 25.87 -15.32 14.75
C ILE A 12 27.11 -14.75 15.44
N HIS A 13 28.28 -14.97 14.86
CA HIS A 13 29.54 -14.43 15.36
C HIS A 13 29.63 -12.92 15.11
N ASP A 14 29.29 -12.45 13.91
CA ASP A 14 29.30 -11.03 13.52
C ASP A 14 28.37 -10.19 14.40
N LEU A 15 27.22 -10.75 14.78
CA LEU A 15 26.28 -10.14 15.72
C LEU A 15 26.72 -10.26 17.20
N GLY A 16 27.82 -10.96 17.51
CA GLY A 16 28.33 -11.13 18.87
C GLY A 16 27.45 -12.00 19.78
N ILE A 17 26.48 -12.73 19.23
CA ILE A 17 25.48 -13.50 20.00
C ILE A 17 25.84 -14.99 20.15
N ALA A 18 26.97 -15.43 19.60
CA ALA A 18 27.40 -16.85 19.62
C ALA A 18 27.32 -17.51 21.00
N HIS A 19 27.78 -16.82 22.05
CA HIS A 19 27.79 -17.33 23.42
C HIS A 19 26.39 -17.50 24.04
N LYS A 20 25.35 -16.91 23.42
CA LYS A 20 23.95 -16.99 23.87
C LYS A 20 23.11 -17.96 23.01
N ILE A 21 23.69 -18.56 21.97
CA ILE A 21 23.01 -19.53 21.11
C ILE A 21 23.54 -20.93 21.39
N ASN A 22 22.67 -21.85 21.82
CA ASN A 22 23.04 -23.23 22.14
C ASN A 22 22.98 -24.14 20.91
N ASN A 23 21.92 -24.05 20.12
CA ASN A 23 21.73 -24.85 18.93
C ASN A 23 20.95 -24.09 17.86
N VAL A 24 21.23 -24.39 16.58
CA VAL A 24 20.49 -23.86 15.44
C VAL A 24 20.07 -24.98 14.50
N VAL A 25 18.77 -25.07 14.25
CA VAL A 25 18.18 -25.97 13.24
C VAL A 25 17.69 -25.12 12.08
N ILE A 26 18.08 -25.50 10.86
CA ILE A 26 17.68 -24.81 9.63
C ILE A 26 16.74 -25.73 8.84
N GLU A 27 15.55 -25.24 8.53
CA GLU A 27 14.59 -25.90 7.63
C GLU A 27 14.34 -25.05 6.39
N GLY A 28 14.07 -25.71 5.26
CA GLY A 28 13.70 -25.05 4.01
C GLY A 28 12.25 -24.57 4.03
N THR A 29 11.97 -23.47 3.34
CA THR A 29 10.61 -23.05 2.97
C THR A 29 10.56 -22.62 1.51
N ASP A 30 9.37 -22.48 0.94
CA ASP A 30 9.17 -22.26 -0.49
C ASP A 30 9.05 -20.77 -0.86
N SER A 31 9.07 -19.87 0.13
CA SER A 31 8.86 -18.43 -0.07
C SER A 31 9.62 -17.59 0.94
N PRO A 32 10.18 -16.42 0.56
CA PRO A 32 10.84 -15.50 1.49
C PRO A 32 9.85 -14.92 2.52
N TRP A 33 8.55 -14.90 2.22
CA TRP A 33 7.50 -14.41 3.10
C TRP A 33 7.20 -15.36 4.27
N LEU A 34 7.65 -16.61 4.18
CA LEU A 34 7.46 -17.64 5.20
C LEU A 34 8.68 -17.81 6.11
N GLU A 35 9.75 -17.04 5.87
CA GLU A 35 10.95 -17.08 6.67
C GLU A 35 10.69 -16.56 8.09
N LYS A 36 11.10 -17.35 9.09
CA LYS A 36 10.89 -17.03 10.50
C LYS A 36 11.88 -17.76 11.38
N ALA A 37 12.03 -17.27 12.61
CA ALA A 37 12.71 -17.97 13.68
C ALA A 37 11.72 -18.36 14.79
N LEU A 38 11.82 -19.59 15.24
CA LEU A 38 11.24 -20.04 16.49
C LEU A 38 12.36 -20.18 17.51
N ILE A 39 12.18 -19.57 18.67
CA ILE A 39 13.18 -19.57 19.74
C ILE A 39 12.64 -20.30 20.96
N LYS A 40 13.52 -21.03 21.63
CA LYS A 40 13.22 -21.68 22.92
C LYS A 40 14.26 -21.26 23.94
N ARG A 41 13.80 -20.63 25.02
CA ARG A 41 14.67 -20.22 26.13
C ARG A 41 15.19 -21.43 26.90
N LYS A 42 16.51 -21.48 27.09
CA LYS A 42 17.24 -22.39 27.96
C LYS A 42 17.94 -21.58 29.05
N LYS A 43 18.51 -22.25 30.06
CA LYS A 43 19.21 -21.59 31.17
C LYS A 43 20.46 -20.86 30.65
N GLY A 44 20.32 -19.57 30.35
CA GLY A 44 21.39 -18.70 29.85
C GLY A 44 21.60 -18.67 28.33
N SER A 45 20.77 -19.36 27.55
CA SER A 45 20.94 -19.46 26.09
C SER A 45 19.61 -19.70 25.34
N LEU A 46 19.64 -19.63 24.01
CA LEU A 46 18.51 -19.93 23.13
C LEU A 46 18.82 -21.14 22.23
N ASP A 47 17.83 -22.02 22.07
CA ASP A 47 17.76 -22.89 20.90
C ASP A 47 16.95 -22.17 19.81
N VAL A 48 17.46 -22.16 18.58
CA VAL A 48 16.86 -21.47 17.45
C VAL A 48 16.49 -22.49 16.37
N LYS A 49 15.26 -22.40 15.85
CA LYS A 49 14.83 -23.10 14.64
C LYS A 49 14.43 -22.06 13.59
N THR A 50 15.18 -21.97 12.50
CA THR A 50 14.94 -21.00 11.41
C THR A 50 14.40 -21.69 10.17
N PHE A 51 13.42 -21.07 9.52
CA PHE A 51 12.92 -21.45 8.21
C PHE A 51 13.48 -20.48 7.19
N ILE A 52 14.22 -20.98 6.21
CA ILE A 52 14.94 -20.18 5.20
C ILE A 52 14.47 -20.61 3.81
N TRP A 53 14.15 -19.64 2.96
CA TRP A 53 13.72 -19.90 1.59
C TRP A 53 14.82 -20.66 0.83
N THR A 54 14.41 -21.68 0.09
CA THR A 54 15.32 -22.61 -0.60
C THR A 54 16.11 -21.97 -1.73
N GLU A 55 15.72 -20.78 -2.23
CA GLU A 55 16.46 -20.04 -3.25
C GLU A 55 17.56 -19.16 -2.65
N ASP A 56 18.67 -18.99 -3.39
CA ASP A 56 19.87 -18.33 -2.87
C ASP A 56 19.88 -16.79 -3.06
N ALA A 57 18.86 -16.20 -3.72
CA ALA A 57 18.78 -14.77 -3.96
C ALA A 57 18.77 -13.95 -2.64
N PHE A 58 19.71 -13.03 -2.41
CA PHE A 58 19.80 -12.29 -1.14
C PHE A 58 20.01 -13.17 0.12
N LEU A 59 20.51 -14.41 -0.04
CA LEU A 59 20.59 -15.39 1.05
C LEU A 59 21.27 -14.85 2.33
N TYR A 60 22.39 -14.14 2.19
CA TYR A 60 23.08 -13.54 3.34
C TYR A 60 22.18 -12.54 4.06
N GLY A 61 21.61 -11.57 3.33
CA GLY A 61 20.74 -10.56 3.91
C GLY A 61 19.51 -11.14 4.58
N ARG A 62 18.86 -12.14 3.96
CA ARG A 62 17.70 -12.82 4.54
C ARG A 62 18.03 -13.54 5.84
N ILE A 63 19.15 -14.27 5.89
CA ILE A 63 19.61 -14.92 7.12
C ILE A 63 19.99 -13.88 8.18
N TYR A 64 20.73 -12.84 7.79
CA TYR A 64 21.15 -11.78 8.71
C TYR A 64 19.95 -11.10 9.37
N ARG A 65 18.94 -10.77 8.56
CA ARG A 65 17.66 -10.22 9.01
C ARG A 65 16.98 -11.09 10.07
N ILE A 66 16.88 -12.41 9.87
CA ILE A 66 16.30 -13.33 10.86
C ILE A 66 17.07 -13.26 12.19
N PHE A 67 18.41 -13.21 12.12
CA PHE A 67 19.25 -13.17 13.31
C PHE A 67 19.30 -11.80 14.00
N LEU A 68 18.97 -10.70 13.30
CA LEU A 68 18.73 -9.40 13.96
C LEU A 68 17.55 -9.45 14.92
N TYR A 69 16.44 -10.12 14.56
CA TYR A 69 15.33 -10.33 15.50
C TYR A 69 15.77 -11.11 16.75
N ILE A 70 16.62 -12.13 16.56
CA ILE A 70 17.15 -12.92 17.68
C ILE A 70 18.07 -12.08 18.55
N ALA A 71 18.92 -11.25 17.94
CA ALA A 71 19.77 -10.31 18.65
C ALA A 71 18.96 -9.34 19.50
N ASP A 72 17.86 -8.79 18.96
CA ASP A 72 16.93 -7.94 19.73
C ASP A 72 16.37 -8.69 20.95
N VAL A 73 15.92 -9.94 20.78
CA VAL A 73 15.37 -10.74 21.90
C VAL A 73 16.42 -11.06 22.98
N LEU A 74 17.69 -11.11 22.61
CA LEU A 74 18.83 -11.37 23.49
C LEU A 74 19.40 -10.10 24.15
N ASP A 75 19.04 -8.93 23.66
CA ASP A 75 19.44 -7.64 24.19
C ASP A 75 18.54 -7.24 25.37
N THR A 76 19.16 -7.01 26.52
CA THR A 76 18.45 -6.57 27.72
C THR A 76 17.89 -5.15 27.58
N ALA A 77 18.53 -4.28 26.79
CA ALA A 77 18.04 -2.93 26.54
C ALA A 77 16.79 -2.91 25.64
N PHE A 78 16.56 -3.97 24.87
CA PHE A 78 15.37 -4.11 24.04
C PHE A 78 14.11 -4.46 24.86
N LEU A 79 14.26 -5.01 26.07
CA LEU A 79 13.15 -5.31 26.99
C LEU A 79 12.08 -6.27 26.43
N TYR A 80 12.48 -7.29 25.68
CA TYR A 80 11.56 -8.25 25.08
C TYR A 80 10.75 -9.05 26.13
N ASP A 81 9.42 -8.94 26.07
CA ASP A 81 8.48 -9.78 26.84
C ASP A 81 7.41 -10.37 25.91
N PRO A 82 7.42 -11.68 25.64
CA PRO A 82 6.46 -12.30 24.72
C PRO A 82 5.00 -12.16 25.17
N ARG A 83 4.75 -11.85 26.46
CA ARG A 83 3.39 -11.67 27.00
C ARG A 83 2.74 -10.35 26.60
N MET A 84 3.51 -9.38 26.12
CA MET A 84 2.96 -8.10 25.65
C MET A 84 2.62 -8.13 24.15
N ALA A 85 2.94 -9.21 23.44
CA ALA A 85 2.60 -9.31 22.03
C ALA A 85 1.06 -9.32 21.85
N PRO A 86 0.51 -8.61 20.85
CA PRO A 86 -0.91 -8.70 20.52
C PRO A 86 -1.33 -10.14 20.23
N ASP A 87 -2.54 -10.51 20.65
CA ASP A 87 -3.08 -11.87 20.45
C ASP A 87 -3.44 -12.08 18.96
N GLU A 88 -2.80 -13.03 18.29
CA GLU A 88 -2.98 -13.28 16.86
C GLU A 88 -4.42 -13.66 16.48
N GLN A 89 -5.16 -14.31 17.38
CA GLN A 89 -6.53 -14.73 17.11
C GLN A 89 -7.55 -13.65 17.45
N LYS A 90 -7.32 -12.89 18.53
CA LYS A 90 -8.26 -11.86 19.00
C LYS A 90 -8.05 -10.51 18.34
N GLU A 91 -6.80 -10.20 17.99
CA GLU A 91 -6.37 -8.88 17.54
C GLU A 91 -5.50 -8.97 16.27
N PRO A 92 -5.95 -9.65 15.19
CA PRO A 92 -5.14 -9.93 14.01
C PRO A 92 -4.61 -8.66 13.32
N VAL A 93 -5.40 -7.59 13.26
CA VAL A 93 -4.98 -6.30 12.66
C VAL A 93 -3.85 -5.64 13.46
N ILE A 94 -3.98 -5.61 14.79
CA ILE A 94 -2.95 -5.06 15.67
C ILE A 94 -1.69 -5.93 15.61
N ARG A 95 -1.87 -7.25 15.51
CA ARG A 95 -0.79 -8.21 15.33
C ARG A 95 0.00 -7.96 14.04
N ASP A 96 -0.68 -7.72 12.92
CA ASP A 96 -0.05 -7.41 11.63
C ASP A 96 0.71 -6.08 11.68
N ARG A 97 0.12 -5.04 12.28
CA ARG A 97 0.79 -3.76 12.51
C ARG A 97 2.03 -3.91 13.39
N TYR A 98 1.92 -4.63 14.50
CA TYR A 98 3.06 -4.97 15.36
C TYR A 98 4.19 -5.65 14.55
N ASN A 99 3.84 -6.63 13.69
CA ASN A 99 4.82 -7.35 12.88
C ASN A 99 5.50 -6.42 11.86
N GLN A 100 4.74 -5.50 11.25
CA GLN A 100 5.30 -4.52 10.33
C GLN A 100 6.22 -3.54 11.05
N ILE A 101 5.82 -2.95 12.18
CA ILE A 101 6.66 -1.99 12.91
C ILE A 101 7.99 -2.62 13.32
N TRP A 102 7.99 -3.84 13.87
CA TRP A 102 9.26 -4.52 14.18
C TRP A 102 10.07 -4.83 12.92
N SER A 103 9.41 -5.18 11.81
CA SER A 103 10.09 -5.35 10.53
C SER A 103 10.72 -4.08 10.01
N LEU A 104 10.09 -2.91 10.14
CA LEU A 104 10.68 -1.61 9.80
C LEU A 104 11.92 -1.34 10.65
N TYR A 105 11.86 -1.65 11.95
CA TYR A 105 13.02 -1.48 12.83
C TYR A 105 14.21 -2.37 12.41
N VAL A 106 13.95 -3.64 12.07
CA VAL A 106 15.01 -4.55 11.61
C VAL A 106 15.55 -4.13 10.24
N ASP A 107 14.68 -3.87 9.27
CA ASP A 107 15.09 -3.64 7.88
C ASP A 107 15.73 -2.25 7.69
N SER A 108 15.35 -1.27 8.51
CA SER A 108 16.08 0.01 8.54
C SER A 108 17.52 -0.14 9.05
N ARG A 109 17.78 -1.09 9.98
CA ARG A 109 19.16 -1.40 10.40
C ARG A 109 19.92 -2.14 9.31
N MET A 110 19.29 -3.03 8.57
CA MET A 110 19.88 -3.68 7.39
C MET A 110 20.36 -2.64 6.37
N GLU A 111 19.51 -1.65 6.06
CA GLU A 111 19.84 -0.53 5.16
C GLU A 111 21.03 0.29 5.69
N ARG A 112 21.02 0.65 6.99
CA ARG A 112 22.13 1.39 7.61
C ARG A 112 23.46 0.63 7.60
N LEU A 113 23.41 -0.70 7.66
CA LEU A 113 24.59 -1.57 7.55
C LEU A 113 24.99 -1.84 6.10
N ALA A 114 24.30 -1.27 5.11
CA ALA A 114 24.49 -1.53 3.69
C ALA A 114 24.43 -3.02 3.33
N ILE A 115 23.61 -3.79 4.06
CA ILE A 115 23.38 -5.21 3.77
C ILE A 115 22.22 -5.31 2.77
N GLU A 116 22.49 -5.90 1.62
CA GLU A 116 21.49 -6.14 0.59
C GLU A 116 20.32 -6.98 1.15
N SER A 117 19.09 -6.52 0.95
CA SER A 117 17.89 -7.14 1.52
C SER A 117 16.83 -7.34 0.46
N PHE A 118 16.16 -8.50 0.51
CA PHE A 118 14.94 -8.74 -0.26
C PHE A 118 13.83 -7.75 0.11
N PHE A 119 13.79 -7.32 1.38
CA PHE A 119 12.83 -6.36 1.91
C PHE A 119 13.43 -4.96 1.94
N ASP A 120 13.63 -4.38 0.76
CA ASP A 120 14.16 -3.01 0.65
C ASP A 120 13.18 -1.96 1.19
N ARG A 121 13.66 -0.72 1.34
CA ARG A 121 12.86 0.40 1.85
C ARG A 121 11.61 0.67 1.02
N ARG A 122 11.68 0.52 -0.30
CA ARG A 122 10.55 0.80 -1.20
C ARG A 122 9.45 -0.23 -1.01
N LEU A 123 9.80 -1.51 -1.00
CA LEU A 123 8.87 -2.61 -0.74
C LEU A 123 8.25 -2.43 0.65
N ARG A 124 9.04 -2.12 1.67
CA ARG A 124 8.54 -1.87 3.03
C ARG A 124 7.60 -0.69 3.12
N LYS A 125 7.89 0.41 2.42
CA LYS A 125 7.02 1.58 2.36
C LYS A 125 5.66 1.22 1.76
N ASN A 126 5.65 0.48 0.65
CA ASN A 126 4.41 0.06 0.01
C ASN A 126 3.59 -0.87 0.92
N LEU A 127 4.21 -1.91 1.49
CA LEU A 127 3.53 -2.82 2.43
C LEU A 127 2.94 -2.09 3.63
N PHE A 128 3.64 -1.09 4.16
CA PHE A 128 3.16 -0.29 5.28
C PHE A 128 1.98 0.60 4.88
N ILE A 129 2.07 1.29 3.73
CA ILE A 129 0.97 2.13 3.21
C ILE A 129 -0.27 1.28 2.92
N ASP A 130 -0.10 0.08 2.38
CA ASP A 130 -1.22 -0.83 2.11
C ASP A 130 -1.88 -1.30 3.42
N LEU A 131 -1.07 -1.66 4.43
CA LEU A 131 -1.58 -2.06 5.75
C LEU A 131 -2.33 -0.91 6.43
N GLU A 132 -1.78 0.29 6.39
CA GLU A 132 -2.34 1.49 7.02
C GLU A 132 -3.14 2.34 6.02
N SER A 133 -3.82 1.68 5.08
CA SER A 133 -4.61 2.34 4.02
C SER A 133 -5.66 3.31 4.57
N GLY A 134 -6.16 3.05 5.79
CA GLY A 134 -7.05 3.93 6.55
C GLY A 134 -6.49 5.32 6.90
N LEU A 135 -5.16 5.52 6.79
CA LEU A 135 -4.52 6.81 7.04
C LEU A 135 -4.38 7.67 5.77
N GLY A 136 -4.57 7.06 4.59
CA GLY A 136 -4.22 7.68 3.32
C GLY A 136 -2.70 7.67 3.05
N TRP A 137 -2.32 7.74 1.77
CA TRP A 137 -0.93 7.50 1.36
C TRP A 137 0.06 8.53 1.93
N THR A 138 -0.36 9.78 2.06
CA THR A 138 0.50 10.86 2.56
C THR A 138 0.84 10.66 4.03
N ASP A 139 -0.18 10.48 4.88
CA ASP A 139 0.05 10.34 6.33
C ASP A 139 0.70 8.99 6.65
N ALA A 140 0.29 7.88 6.02
CA ALA A 140 0.98 6.59 6.15
C ALA A 140 2.45 6.68 5.68
N GLY A 141 2.72 7.39 4.58
CA GLY A 141 4.06 7.61 4.08
C GLY A 141 4.95 8.42 5.02
N ASN A 142 4.40 9.45 5.66
CA ASN A 142 5.10 10.27 6.65
C ASN A 142 5.42 9.46 7.93
N ILE A 143 4.45 8.67 8.41
CA ILE A 143 4.64 7.78 9.56
C ILE A 143 5.73 6.75 9.25
N PHE A 144 5.69 6.14 8.06
CA PHE A 144 6.73 5.22 7.62
C PHE A 144 8.12 5.86 7.68
N ASP A 145 8.30 7.06 7.12
CA ASP A 145 9.60 7.72 7.11
C ASP A 145 10.09 8.07 8.52
N ALA A 146 9.19 8.42 9.44
CA ALA A 146 9.51 8.64 10.85
C ALA A 146 9.91 7.34 11.57
N LEU A 147 9.20 6.24 11.34
CA LEU A 147 9.53 4.92 11.92
C LEU A 147 10.84 4.37 11.35
N TRP A 148 11.07 4.52 10.04
CA TRP A 148 12.25 4.00 9.35
C TRP A 148 13.55 4.72 9.77
N SER A 149 13.47 6.04 9.98
CA SER A 149 14.61 6.86 10.38
C SER A 149 14.97 6.73 11.86
N ARG A 150 14.10 6.13 12.68
CA ARG A 150 14.31 5.99 14.12
C ARG A 150 15.52 5.07 14.42
N PRO A 151 16.49 5.51 15.22
CA PRO A 151 17.73 4.76 15.44
C PRO A 151 17.52 3.48 16.26
N SER A 152 16.61 3.52 17.23
CA SER A 152 16.33 2.43 18.15
C SER A 152 14.88 2.40 18.58
N PHE A 153 14.38 1.20 18.83
CA PHE A 153 13.12 0.93 19.53
C PHE A 153 13.38 0.00 20.69
N THR A 154 12.63 0.17 21.77
CA THR A 154 12.39 -0.87 22.75
C THR A 154 11.17 -1.70 22.34
N TYR A 155 11.10 -2.92 22.85
CA TYR A 155 9.97 -3.80 22.60
C TYR A 155 8.62 -3.23 23.10
N PRO A 156 8.53 -2.63 24.31
CA PRO A 156 7.31 -1.93 24.75
C PRO A 156 6.88 -0.80 23.81
N GLU A 157 7.81 -0.05 23.21
CA GLU A 157 7.47 1.01 22.25
C GLU A 157 6.88 0.45 20.95
N ILE A 158 7.41 -0.68 20.45
CA ILE A 158 6.83 -1.35 19.28
C ILE A 158 5.39 -1.80 19.58
N VAL A 159 5.16 -2.35 20.77
CA VAL A 159 3.82 -2.74 21.22
C VAL A 159 2.90 -1.52 21.34
N ASP A 160 3.33 -0.46 22.02
CA ASP A 160 2.56 0.78 22.18
C ASP A 160 2.16 1.37 20.82
N LEU A 161 3.10 1.46 19.89
CA LEU A 161 2.84 1.96 18.53
C LEU A 161 1.88 1.06 17.75
N SER A 162 1.81 -0.24 18.02
CA SER A 162 0.83 -1.12 17.37
C SER A 162 -0.62 -0.81 17.80
N TYR A 163 -0.81 -0.36 19.04
CA TYR A 163 -2.12 0.03 19.56
C TYR A 163 -2.48 1.49 19.29
N HIS A 164 -1.48 2.38 19.30
CA HIS A 164 -1.67 3.82 19.36
C HIS A 164 -0.98 4.57 18.23
N LEU A 165 -0.83 3.95 17.05
CA LEU A 165 -0.09 4.53 15.92
C LEU A 165 -0.58 5.93 15.56
N GLU A 166 -1.88 6.08 15.36
CA GLU A 166 -2.52 7.35 14.99
C GLU A 166 -2.32 8.40 16.07
N ASP A 167 -2.59 8.06 17.34
CA ASP A 167 -2.44 8.96 18.49
C ASP A 167 -1.00 9.49 18.65
N ARG A 168 0.00 8.75 18.16
CA ARG A 168 1.42 9.06 18.33
C ARG A 168 1.98 9.92 17.20
N PHE A 169 1.36 9.91 16.03
CA PHE A 169 1.90 10.57 14.83
C PHE A 169 0.96 11.58 14.19
N LEU A 170 -0.35 11.45 14.41
CA LEU A 170 -1.33 12.36 13.84
C LEU A 170 -1.75 13.38 14.89
N ASP A 171 -1.89 14.63 14.45
CA ASP A 171 -2.49 15.67 15.27
C ASP A 171 -4.02 15.47 15.27
N PRO A 172 -4.64 15.15 16.42
CA PRO A 172 -6.08 14.94 16.49
C PRO A 172 -6.90 16.20 16.16
N GLN A 173 -6.27 17.39 16.13
CA GLN A 173 -6.91 18.63 15.73
C GLN A 173 -6.73 18.97 14.25
N LYS A 174 -5.89 18.25 13.51
CA LYS A 174 -5.72 18.46 12.07
C LYS A 174 -6.99 17.96 11.37
N PRO A 175 -7.70 18.81 10.60
CA PRO A 175 -8.82 18.36 9.80
C PRO A 175 -8.33 17.25 8.86
N GLN A 176 -8.95 16.07 8.95
CA GLN A 176 -8.71 15.02 7.96
C GLN A 176 -9.13 15.59 6.61
N VAL A 177 -8.14 15.89 5.76
CA VAL A 177 -8.40 16.32 4.39
C VAL A 177 -8.97 15.10 3.67
N PRO A 178 -10.12 15.22 2.97
CA PRO A 178 -10.65 14.13 2.17
C PRO A 178 -9.56 13.63 1.23
N CYS A 179 -9.19 12.37 1.39
CA CYS A 179 -8.10 11.73 0.68
C CYS A 179 -8.74 10.86 -0.43
N ILE A 180 -8.41 11.21 -1.68
CA ILE A 180 -8.93 10.54 -2.89
C ILE A 180 -8.66 9.02 -2.85
N GLU A 181 -7.68 8.60 -2.07
CA GLU A 181 -7.28 7.23 -1.82
C GLU A 181 -8.41 6.39 -1.21
N HIS A 182 -9.11 6.89 -0.20
CA HIS A 182 -10.24 6.18 0.44
C HIS A 182 -11.40 6.04 -0.54
N ASP A 183 -11.63 7.12 -1.28
CA ASP A 183 -12.62 7.22 -2.34
C ASP A 183 -12.40 6.19 -3.46
N ILE A 184 -11.13 6.00 -3.86
CA ILE A 184 -10.72 4.99 -4.84
C ILE A 184 -10.84 3.57 -4.25
N ALA A 185 -10.40 3.35 -3.02
CA ALA A 185 -10.39 2.03 -2.38
C ALA A 185 -11.79 1.39 -2.33
N LEU A 186 -12.82 2.18 -2.05
CA LEU A 186 -14.23 1.73 -2.06
C LEU A 186 -14.69 1.22 -3.44
N CYS A 187 -14.06 1.71 -4.51
CA CYS A 187 -14.44 1.41 -5.89
C CYS A 187 -13.63 0.28 -6.52
N LEU A 188 -12.50 -0.13 -5.92
CA LEU A 188 -11.61 -1.16 -6.47
C LEU A 188 -12.28 -2.54 -6.58
N HIS A 189 -13.08 -2.92 -5.57
CA HIS A 189 -13.59 -4.30 -5.45
C HIS A 189 -14.85 -4.57 -6.30
N HIS A 190 -15.61 -3.54 -6.65
CA HIS A 190 -16.86 -3.67 -7.39
C HIS A 190 -17.14 -2.45 -8.29
N PRO A 191 -16.35 -2.23 -9.35
CA PRO A 191 -16.56 -1.10 -10.25
C PRO A 191 -17.87 -1.28 -11.02
N SER A 192 -18.85 -0.41 -10.78
CA SER A 192 -20.08 -0.33 -11.59
C SER A 192 -20.49 1.12 -11.77
N VAL A 193 -21.11 1.41 -12.92
CA VAL A 193 -21.62 2.75 -13.23
C VAL A 193 -22.60 3.22 -12.14
N GLY A 194 -23.49 2.32 -11.69
CA GLY A 194 -24.43 2.62 -10.61
C GLY A 194 -23.74 3.00 -9.31
N LYS A 195 -22.74 2.23 -8.86
CA LYS A 195 -22.00 2.55 -7.62
C LYS A 195 -21.24 3.87 -7.72
N HIS A 196 -20.69 4.21 -8.89
CA HIS A 196 -20.06 5.51 -9.11
C HIS A 196 -21.07 6.66 -9.04
N LEU A 197 -22.27 6.47 -9.61
CA LEU A 197 -23.34 7.46 -9.53
C LEU A 197 -23.89 7.61 -8.10
N ASP A 198 -24.00 6.53 -7.33
CA ASP A 198 -24.46 6.54 -5.93
C ASP A 198 -23.52 7.34 -5.01
N ARG A 199 -22.25 7.52 -5.40
CA ARG A 199 -21.29 8.38 -4.65
C ARG A 199 -21.63 9.86 -4.73
N LEU A 200 -22.47 10.26 -5.69
CA LEU A 200 -22.92 11.64 -5.81
C LEU A 200 -24.00 11.89 -4.77
N ASN A 201 -23.61 12.53 -3.67
CA ASN A 201 -24.56 13.05 -2.67
C ASN A 201 -25.29 14.33 -3.18
N SER A 202 -25.71 14.33 -4.45
CA SER A 202 -26.45 15.41 -5.10
C SER A 202 -27.36 14.85 -6.20
N PRO A 203 -28.70 14.90 -6.03
CA PRO A 203 -29.65 14.48 -7.05
C PRO A 203 -29.48 15.24 -8.37
N LYS A 204 -29.10 16.52 -8.30
CA LYS A 204 -28.94 17.36 -9.49
C LYS A 204 -27.69 16.97 -10.30
N LEU A 205 -26.57 16.66 -9.63
CA LEU A 205 -25.39 16.15 -10.32
C LEU A 205 -25.62 14.76 -10.91
N TRP A 206 -26.43 13.94 -10.23
CA TRP A 206 -26.85 12.65 -10.74
C TRP A 206 -27.63 12.82 -12.07
N GLU A 207 -28.59 13.74 -12.13
CA GLU A 207 -29.32 14.07 -13.35
C GLU A 207 -28.38 14.56 -14.46
N ILE A 208 -27.47 15.51 -14.16
CA ILE A 208 -26.49 16.02 -15.11
C ILE A 208 -25.65 14.87 -15.69
N LEU A 209 -25.13 13.97 -14.84
CA LEU A 209 -24.31 12.86 -15.29
C LEU A 209 -25.09 11.85 -16.11
N ASN A 210 -26.31 11.51 -15.70
CA ASN A 210 -27.17 10.62 -16.46
C ASN A 210 -27.52 11.20 -17.84
N ASP A 211 -27.75 12.51 -17.92
CA ASP A 211 -27.99 13.21 -19.19
C ASP A 211 -26.75 13.20 -20.10
N LEU A 212 -25.55 13.40 -19.54
CA LEU A 212 -24.29 13.33 -20.30
C LEU A 212 -24.03 11.90 -20.82
N LEU A 213 -24.23 10.88 -19.98
CA LEU A 213 -24.06 9.48 -20.37
C LEU A 213 -25.08 9.07 -21.43
N SER A 214 -26.34 9.45 -21.26
CA SER A 214 -27.41 9.20 -22.23
C SER A 214 -27.15 9.90 -23.56
N PHE A 215 -26.71 11.16 -23.50
CA PHE A 215 -26.33 11.93 -24.68
C PHE A 215 -25.15 11.29 -25.43
N ALA A 216 -24.11 10.88 -24.70
CA ALA A 216 -22.95 10.21 -25.30
C ALA A 216 -23.34 8.87 -25.94
N ALA A 217 -24.13 8.05 -25.25
CA ALA A 217 -24.62 6.78 -25.77
C ALA A 217 -25.46 6.95 -27.07
N TYR A 218 -26.23 8.04 -27.16
CA TYR A 218 -27.05 8.33 -28.35
C TYR A 218 -26.25 8.98 -29.49
N SER A 219 -25.40 9.95 -29.17
CA SER A 219 -24.76 10.84 -30.15
C SER A 219 -23.40 10.33 -30.63
N CYS A 220 -22.72 9.50 -29.85
CA CYS A 220 -21.39 8.99 -30.15
C CYS A 220 -21.49 7.51 -30.54
N ARG A 221 -21.73 7.23 -31.84
CA ARG A 221 -21.95 5.87 -32.35
C ARG A 221 -20.72 4.97 -32.12
N ASP A 222 -20.94 3.67 -31.96
CA ASP A 222 -19.88 2.67 -31.78
C ASP A 222 -18.94 2.90 -30.57
N GLY A 223 -19.25 3.86 -29.72
CA GLY A 223 -18.56 4.06 -28.46
C GLY A 223 -19.19 3.24 -27.35
N ILE A 224 -18.37 2.86 -26.37
CA ILE A 224 -18.74 1.96 -25.29
C ILE A 224 -18.53 2.68 -23.97
N ILE A 225 -19.56 2.71 -23.14
CA ILE A 225 -19.49 3.19 -21.76
C ILE A 225 -19.16 1.99 -20.87
N ILE A 226 -18.04 2.07 -20.15
CA ILE A 226 -17.63 1.04 -19.20
C ILE A 226 -17.25 1.66 -17.85
N PRO A 227 -17.52 0.99 -16.72
CA PRO A 227 -16.98 1.42 -15.44
C PRO A 227 -15.47 1.14 -15.40
N CYS A 228 -14.71 2.03 -14.78
CA CYS A 228 -13.33 1.78 -14.35
C CYS A 228 -13.25 1.78 -12.82
N HIS A 229 -12.06 1.56 -12.27
CA HIS A 229 -11.85 1.48 -10.82
C HIS A 229 -12.21 2.75 -10.05
N TYR A 230 -12.25 3.91 -10.71
CA TYR A 230 -12.43 5.21 -10.05
C TYR A 230 -13.46 6.10 -10.75
N GLY A 231 -14.12 5.62 -11.81
CA GLY A 231 -15.10 6.39 -12.55
C GLY A 231 -15.76 5.64 -13.70
N ILE A 232 -16.25 6.39 -14.67
CA ILE A 232 -16.94 5.91 -15.84
C ILE A 232 -16.18 6.42 -17.07
N ILE A 233 -15.77 5.51 -17.95
CA ILE A 233 -15.05 5.88 -19.17
C ILE A 233 -15.90 5.61 -20.40
N PHE A 234 -15.75 6.47 -21.39
CA PHE A 234 -16.26 6.30 -22.73
C PHE A 234 -15.09 5.94 -23.64
N VAL A 235 -15.16 4.76 -24.25
CA VAL A 235 -14.12 4.24 -25.14
C VAL A 235 -14.62 4.25 -26.58
N TYR A 236 -13.80 4.74 -27.50
CA TYR A 236 -14.03 4.67 -28.94
C TYR A 236 -12.76 4.17 -29.63
N GLN A 237 -12.87 3.09 -30.42
CA GLN A 237 -11.73 2.45 -31.10
C GLN A 237 -10.50 2.23 -30.19
N ASN A 238 -10.69 1.63 -29.02
CA ASN A 238 -9.66 1.38 -28.00
C ASN A 238 -8.95 2.64 -27.44
N LYS A 239 -9.48 3.85 -27.69
CA LYS A 239 -9.05 5.08 -27.03
C LYS A 239 -10.07 5.52 -26.00
N VAL A 240 -9.59 5.96 -24.83
CA VAL A 240 -10.45 6.63 -23.84
C VAL A 240 -10.75 8.02 -24.37
N PHE A 241 -11.99 8.24 -24.79
CA PHE A 241 -12.44 9.52 -25.31
C PHE A 241 -12.73 10.50 -24.19
N PHE A 242 -13.49 10.07 -23.17
CA PHE A 242 -13.60 10.83 -21.92
C PHE A 242 -13.79 9.92 -20.72
N GLU A 243 -13.48 10.48 -19.56
CA GLU A 243 -13.60 9.85 -18.25
C GLU A 243 -14.35 10.79 -17.30
N LEU A 244 -15.22 10.22 -16.48
CA LEU A 244 -16.04 10.88 -15.48
C LEU A 244 -15.73 10.27 -14.11
N ILE A 245 -15.22 11.07 -13.19
CA ILE A 245 -14.84 10.65 -11.83
C ILE A 245 -15.72 11.41 -10.84
N PRO A 246 -16.76 10.77 -10.29
CA PRO A 246 -17.54 11.33 -9.19
C PRO A 246 -16.68 11.55 -7.95
N SER A 247 -16.76 12.74 -7.35
CA SER A 247 -16.12 13.08 -6.07
C SER A 247 -17.17 13.34 -4.99
N ASP A 248 -16.80 13.02 -3.75
CA ASP A 248 -17.52 13.33 -2.52
C ASP A 248 -17.83 14.83 -2.32
N ARG A 249 -17.11 15.74 -2.99
CA ARG A 249 -17.26 17.20 -2.87
C ARG A 249 -18.40 17.81 -3.69
N LYS A 250 -19.38 17.01 -4.14
CA LYS A 250 -20.42 17.45 -5.09
C LYS A 250 -19.80 18.01 -6.37
N THR A 251 -18.79 17.32 -6.88
CA THR A 251 -18.13 17.63 -8.13
C THR A 251 -17.93 16.35 -8.93
N VAL A 252 -17.85 16.49 -10.24
CA VAL A 252 -17.44 15.42 -11.15
C VAL A 252 -16.22 15.92 -11.89
N ILE A 253 -15.11 15.23 -11.76
CA ILE A 253 -13.92 15.51 -12.55
C ILE A 253 -14.14 14.85 -13.91
N VAL A 254 -14.04 15.65 -14.96
CA VAL A 254 -14.16 15.19 -16.35
C VAL A 254 -12.84 15.38 -17.04
N THR A 255 -12.35 14.31 -17.65
CA THR A 255 -11.12 14.33 -18.44
C THR A 255 -11.49 13.90 -19.86
N MET A 256 -11.24 14.75 -20.85
CA MET A 256 -11.68 14.52 -22.23
C MET A 256 -10.52 14.69 -23.22
N LEU A 257 -10.40 13.75 -24.15
CA LEU A 257 -9.42 13.80 -25.23
C LEU A 257 -9.78 14.92 -26.20
N ASP A 258 -8.84 15.83 -26.43
CA ASP A 258 -8.83 16.70 -27.61
C ASP A 258 -8.16 15.96 -28.78
N PRO A 259 -8.92 15.48 -29.77
CA PRO A 259 -8.35 14.75 -30.90
C PRO A 259 -7.48 15.61 -31.81
N ARG A 260 -7.50 16.94 -31.68
CA ARG A 260 -6.67 17.84 -32.49
C ARG A 260 -5.25 17.95 -31.96
N SER A 261 -5.10 17.90 -30.64
CA SER A 261 -3.81 18.01 -29.95
C SER A 261 -3.29 16.68 -29.39
N ASP A 262 -4.13 15.64 -29.37
CA ASP A 262 -3.89 14.34 -28.74
C ASP A 262 -3.54 14.48 -27.25
N ARG A 263 -4.19 15.45 -26.58
CA ARG A 263 -4.04 15.74 -25.16
C ARG A 263 -5.37 15.63 -24.44
N TYR A 264 -5.31 15.38 -23.14
CA TYR A 264 -6.48 15.36 -22.29
C TYR A 264 -6.66 16.70 -21.59
N ASP A 265 -7.87 17.24 -21.66
CA ASP A 265 -8.29 18.40 -20.89
C ASP A 265 -9.11 17.92 -19.69
N THR A 266 -8.76 18.39 -18.50
CA THR A 266 -9.47 18.07 -17.26
C THR A 266 -10.18 19.30 -16.72
N PHE A 267 -11.45 19.15 -16.37
CA PHE A 267 -12.27 20.21 -15.76
C PHE A 267 -13.28 19.63 -14.77
N GLU A 268 -13.85 20.48 -13.93
CA GLU A 268 -14.84 20.09 -12.92
C GLU A 268 -16.26 20.47 -13.34
N ILE A 269 -17.20 19.54 -13.20
CA ILE A 269 -18.64 19.77 -13.29
C ILE A 269 -19.20 19.91 -11.88
N THR A 270 -19.93 20.99 -11.68
CA THR A 270 -20.71 21.32 -10.46
C THR A 270 -22.20 21.41 -10.80
N GLU A 271 -23.06 21.52 -9.79
CA GLU A 271 -24.51 21.72 -9.94
C GLU A 271 -24.91 22.96 -10.77
N GLY A 272 -24.00 23.93 -10.94
CA GLY A 272 -24.20 25.15 -11.73
C GLY A 272 -23.67 25.06 -13.17
N SER A 273 -23.10 23.93 -13.56
CA SER A 273 -22.47 23.78 -14.89
C SER A 273 -23.51 23.71 -16.01
N ASN A 274 -23.17 24.30 -17.16
CA ASN A 274 -24.04 24.28 -18.33
C ASN A 274 -23.90 22.96 -19.08
N VAL A 275 -24.85 22.05 -18.87
CA VAL A 275 -24.87 20.72 -19.50
C VAL A 275 -24.85 20.81 -21.03
N ALA A 276 -25.55 21.78 -21.62
CA ALA A 276 -25.63 21.91 -23.07
C ALA A 276 -24.27 22.26 -23.71
N ASP A 277 -23.46 23.08 -23.03
CA ASP A 277 -22.12 23.41 -23.51
C ASP A 277 -21.20 22.19 -23.46
N ILE A 278 -21.31 21.38 -22.41
CA ILE A 278 -20.54 20.14 -22.24
C ILE A 278 -20.96 19.11 -23.30
N GLN A 279 -22.26 18.91 -23.52
CA GLN A 279 -22.77 18.03 -24.58
C GLN A 279 -22.30 18.47 -25.96
N LYS A 280 -22.28 19.78 -26.21
CA LYS A 280 -21.74 20.34 -27.45
C LYS A 280 -20.25 20.03 -27.60
N ASP A 281 -19.45 20.22 -26.55
CA ASP A 281 -18.01 19.91 -26.58
C ASP A 281 -17.74 18.41 -26.82
N ILE A 282 -18.48 17.53 -26.14
CA ILE A 282 -18.46 16.07 -26.39
C ILE A 282 -18.72 15.79 -27.86
N LYS A 283 -19.78 16.36 -28.44
CA LYS A 283 -20.16 16.12 -29.83
C LYS A 283 -19.13 16.66 -30.81
N ASP A 284 -18.61 17.85 -30.58
CA ASP A 284 -17.64 18.50 -31.46
C ASP A 284 -16.32 17.72 -31.48
N ARG A 285 -15.80 17.32 -30.31
CA ARG A 285 -14.60 16.49 -30.20
C ARG A 285 -14.82 15.09 -30.77
N TYR A 286 -15.94 14.45 -30.47
CA TYR A 286 -16.26 13.12 -31.03
C TYR A 286 -16.37 13.15 -32.55
N SER A 287 -16.95 14.21 -33.13
CA SER A 287 -17.05 14.35 -34.59
C SER A 287 -15.68 14.40 -35.24
N VAL A 288 -14.73 15.11 -34.62
CA VAL A 288 -13.33 15.15 -35.09
C VAL A 288 -12.64 13.79 -34.90
N LEU A 289 -12.84 13.14 -33.76
CA LEU A 289 -12.26 11.83 -33.46
C LEU A 289 -12.73 10.75 -34.45
N SER A 290 -14.04 10.70 -34.75
CA SER A 290 -14.65 9.74 -35.68
C SER A 290 -14.24 10.00 -37.15
N MET A 291 -13.97 11.25 -37.53
CA MET A 291 -13.40 11.56 -38.85
C MET A 291 -11.95 11.06 -39.01
N HIS A 292 -11.11 11.17 -37.99
CA HIS A 292 -9.74 10.65 -38.05
C HIS A 292 -9.68 9.12 -38.06
N ALA A 293 -10.66 8.48 -37.46
CA ALA A 293 -10.81 7.03 -37.36
C ALA A 293 -11.29 6.33 -38.64
N GLN A 294 -11.79 7.08 -39.62
CA GLN A 294 -12.24 6.58 -40.93
C GLN A 294 -11.17 6.66 -42.02
N ASN A 295 -10.01 7.26 -41.73
CA ASN A 295 -8.84 7.34 -42.60
C ASN A 295 -7.78 6.32 -42.19
#